data_AF-A0A378ARZ0-F1
#
_entry.id   AF-A0A378ARZ0-F1
#
_cell.length_a   1.000
_cell.length_b   1.000
_cell.length_c   1.000
_cell.angle_alpha   90.00
_cell.angle_beta   90.00
_cell.angle_gamma   90.00
#
_symmetry.space_group_name_H-M   'P 1'
#
loop_
_entity.id
_entity.type
_entity.pdbx_description
1 polymer ?
#
loop_
_entity_poly.entity_id
_entity_poly.type
_entity_poly.pdbx_seq_one_letter_code
_entity_poly.pdbx_strand_id
1 'polypeptide(L)' 'MRWQSRGVTTLVVTSGEMLQQLWSLIPQWYREQWLLHCRVVVVSERLALQARELGWQEIQVADSADNDALLRALQ' A
#
# COMPACT_ATOMS: atom_id res chain seq x y z
N MET A 1 -10.27 -6.06 10.08
CA MET A 1 -9.60 -6.79 11.20
C MET A 1 -8.90 -8.10 10.78
N ARG A 2 -9.34 -8.82 9.74
CA ARG A 2 -8.70 -10.09 9.32
C ARG A 2 -7.27 -9.94 8.78
N TRP A 3 -6.85 -8.76 8.34
CA TRP A 3 -5.52 -8.55 7.73
C TRP A 3 -4.43 -8.38 8.77
N GLN A 4 -4.64 -7.52 9.78
CA GLN A 4 -3.74 -7.41 10.93
C GLN A 4 -3.58 -8.75 11.66
N SER A 5 -4.68 -9.46 11.91
CA SER A 5 -4.63 -10.79 12.57
C SER A 5 -3.93 -11.87 11.74
N ARG A 6 -3.73 -11.64 10.44
CA ARG A 6 -2.96 -12.50 9.54
C ARG A 6 -1.51 -12.03 9.36
N GLY A 7 -1.06 -11.02 10.10
CA GLY A 7 0.30 -10.51 10.01
C GLY A 7 0.61 -9.76 8.72
N VAL A 8 -0.41 -9.21 8.03
CA VAL A 8 -0.17 -8.37 6.85
C VAL A 8 0.48 -7.06 7.31
N THR A 9 1.70 -6.82 6.85
CA THR A 9 2.50 -5.62 7.16
C THR A 9 2.91 -4.84 5.90
N THR A 10 2.75 -5.41 4.71
CA THR A 10 3.07 -4.78 3.43
C THR A 10 1.86 -4.80 2.51
N LEU A 11 1.57 -3.66 1.87
CA LEU A 11 0.47 -3.45 0.94
C LEU A 11 1.05 -3.09 -0.42
N VAL A 12 0.65 -3.78 -1.47
CA VAL A 12 1.04 -3.44 -2.85
C VAL A 12 -0.13 -2.76 -3.54
N VAL A 13 0.09 -1.54 -4.04
CA VAL A 13 -0.96 -0.73 -4.67
C VAL A 13 -0.50 -0.24 -6.04
N THR A 14 -1.21 -0.68 -7.07
CA THR A 14 -0.87 -0.38 -8.47
C THR A 14 -1.74 0.73 -9.08
N SER A 15 -2.80 1.17 -8.40
CA SER A 15 -3.70 2.26 -8.83
C SER A 15 -4.02 3.23 -7.70
N GLY A 16 -3.97 4.53 -8.01
CA GLY A 16 -4.30 5.59 -7.06
C GLY A 16 -5.76 5.57 -6.63
N GLU A 17 -6.67 5.14 -7.51
CA GLU A 17 -8.09 4.97 -7.16
C GLU A 17 -8.27 3.85 -6.14
N MET A 18 -7.56 2.71 -6.34
CA MET A 18 -7.57 1.62 -5.37
C MET A 18 -7.01 2.05 -4.01
N LEU A 19 -5.96 2.89 -4.00
CA LEU A 19 -5.40 3.45 -2.77
C LEU A 19 -6.44 4.27 -2.00
N GLN A 20 -7.12 5.19 -2.70
CA GLN A 20 -8.14 6.06 -2.09
C GLN A 20 -9.35 5.26 -1.61
N GLN A 21 -9.81 4.30 -2.41
CA GLN A 21 -10.92 3.44 -2.04
C GLN A 21 -10.57 2.58 -0.83
N LEU A 22 -9.37 1.99 -0.78
CA LEU A 22 -8.89 1.25 0.39
C LEU A 22 -8.88 2.11 1.65
N TRP A 23 -8.35 3.33 1.55
CA TRP A 23 -8.30 4.27 2.67
C TRP A 23 -9.72 4.65 3.16
N SER A 24 -10.64 4.89 2.23
CA SER A 24 -12.03 5.27 2.54
C SER A 24 -12.85 4.13 3.16
N LEU A 25 -12.63 2.90 2.68
CA LEU A 25 -13.33 1.70 3.18
C LEU A 25 -12.90 1.31 4.59
N ILE A 26 -11.69 1.70 5.00
CA ILE A 26 -11.16 1.32 6.31
C ILE A 26 -11.54 2.37 7.36
N PRO A 27 -12.17 1.96 8.49
CA PRO A 27 -12.46 2.87 9.59
C PRO A 27 -11.21 3.58 10.12
N GLN A 28 -11.34 4.85 10.48
CA GLN A 28 -10.22 5.69 10.92
C GLN A 28 -9.36 5.04 12.01
N TRP A 29 -9.98 4.49 13.07
CA TRP A 29 -9.27 3.83 14.17
C TRP A 29 -8.38 2.66 13.68
N TYR A 30 -8.83 1.92 12.66
CA TYR A 30 -8.06 0.81 12.09
C TYR A 30 -6.95 1.31 11.17
N ARG A 31 -7.15 2.48 10.53
CA ARG A 31 -6.11 3.12 9.73
C ARG A 31 -4.94 3.55 10.59
N GLU A 32 -5.23 4.30 11.65
CA GLU A 32 -4.23 4.85 12.55
C GLU A 32 -3.48 3.75 13.32
N GLN A 33 -4.15 2.67 13.70
CA GLN A 33 -3.49 1.58 14.44
C GLN A 33 -2.72 0.60 13.56
N TRP A 34 -3.15 0.37 12.32
CA TRP A 34 -2.58 -0.71 11.49
C TRP A 34 -2.22 -0.25 10.08
N LEU A 35 -3.14 0.37 9.33
CA LEU A 35 -2.92 0.65 7.90
C LEU A 35 -1.74 1.60 7.66
N LEU A 36 -1.63 2.67 8.43
CA LEU A 36 -0.58 3.70 8.27
C LEU A 36 0.79 3.23 8.80
N HIS A 37 0.79 2.18 9.63
CA HIS A 37 2.01 1.49 10.08
C HIS A 37 2.45 0.37 9.11
N CYS A 38 1.62 0.02 8.13
CA CYS A 38 2.03 -0.91 7.08
C CYS A 38 2.92 -0.21 6.06
N ARG A 39 3.90 -0.93 5.54
CA ARG A 39 4.65 -0.51 4.36
C ARG A 39 3.74 -0.54 3.14
N VAL A 40 3.70 0.54 2.37
CA VAL A 40 2.98 0.58 1.09
C VAL A 40 3.98 0.62 -0.08
N VAL A 41 3.85 -0.34 -0.99
CA VAL A 41 4.63 -0.44 -2.21
C VAL A 41 3.76 0.04 -3.37
N VAL A 42 4.23 1.02 -4.10
CA VAL A 42 3.49 1.66 -5.19
C VAL A 42 4.28 1.64 -6.49
N VAL A 43 3.60 1.65 -7.64
CA VAL A 43 4.25 1.51 -8.96
C VAL A 43 4.73 2.83 -9.58
N SER A 44 4.55 3.96 -8.89
CA SER A 44 5.03 5.27 -9.38
C SER A 44 5.16 6.28 -8.25
N GLU A 45 5.98 7.31 -8.46
CA GLU A 45 6.11 8.43 -7.53
C GLU A 45 4.79 9.18 -7.31
N ARG A 46 3.93 9.27 -8.34
CA ARG A 46 2.62 9.92 -8.21
C ARG A 46 1.76 9.23 -7.15
N LEU A 47 1.73 7.89 -7.16
CA LEU A 47 1.05 7.12 -6.11
C LEU A 47 1.73 7.27 -4.74
N ALA A 48 3.05 7.41 -4.73
CA ALA A 48 3.82 7.58 -3.49
C ALA A 48 3.43 8.89 -2.81
N LEU A 49 3.32 9.98 -3.58
CA LEU A 49 2.84 11.27 -3.10
C LEU A 49 1.41 11.15 -2.55
N GLN A 50 0.50 10.49 -3.28
CA GLN A 50 -0.87 10.26 -2.81
C GLN A 50 -0.92 9.48 -1.50
N ALA A 51 -0.10 8.43 -1.33
CA ALA A 51 -0.03 7.67 -0.08
C ALA A 51 0.49 8.53 1.07
N ARG A 52 1.46 9.41 0.79
CA ARG A 52 2.02 10.36 1.75
C ARG A 52 0.98 11.35 2.25
N GLU A 53 0.20 11.92 1.33
CA GLU A 53 -0.92 12.82 1.64
C GLU A 53 -2.00 12.15 2.49
N LEU A 54 -2.22 10.86 2.29
CA LEU A 54 -3.17 10.06 3.07
C LEU A 54 -2.64 9.63 4.46
N GLY A 55 -1.36 9.91 4.75
CA GLY A 55 -0.73 9.70 6.06
C GLY A 55 0.17 8.47 6.18
N TRP A 56 0.49 7.77 5.09
CA TRP A 56 1.42 6.63 5.15
C TRP A 56 2.83 7.09 5.49
N GLN A 57 3.48 6.36 6.40
CA GLN A 57 4.82 6.68 6.88
C GLN A 57 5.90 5.94 6.07
N GLU A 58 5.66 4.67 5.76
CA GLU A 58 6.62 3.81 5.07
C GLU A 58 6.15 3.54 3.63
N ILE A 59 6.73 4.25 2.66
CA ILE A 59 6.33 4.22 1.25
C ILE A 59 7.53 3.82 0.41
N GLN A 60 7.37 2.78 -0.40
CA GLN A 60 8.37 2.31 -1.35
C GLN A 60 7.81 2.42 -2.77
N VAL A 61 8.53 3.09 -3.65
CA VAL A 61 8.24 3.08 -5.09
C VAL A 61 8.93 1.86 -5.67
N ALA A 62 8.18 0.98 -6.33
CA ALA A 62 8.75 -0.11 -7.11
C ALA A 62 9.44 0.52 -8.34
N ASP A 63 10.74 0.24 -8.50
CA ASP A 63 11.50 0.63 -9.67
C ASP A 63 10.89 -0.05 -10.90
N SER A 64 10.12 0.73 -11.66
CA SER A 64 9.36 0.33 -12.85
C SER A 64 8.20 -0.64 -12.61
N ALA A 65 7.10 -0.37 -13.29
CA ALA A 65 6.00 -1.30 -13.52
C ALA A 65 6.42 -2.47 -14.45
N ASP A 66 7.55 -3.10 -14.15
CA ASP A 66 8.02 -4.27 -14.90
C ASP A 66 7.31 -5.51 -14.37
N ASN A 67 6.47 -6.08 -15.23
CA ASN A 67 5.90 -7.41 -15.10
C ASN A 67 6.92 -8.46 -14.60
N ASP A 68 8.23 -8.25 -14.82
CA ASP A 68 9.32 -9.12 -14.35
C ASP A 68 9.48 -9.19 -12.82
N ALA A 69 9.10 -8.16 -12.06
CA ALA A 69 9.11 -8.22 -10.59
C ALA A 69 7.93 -9.05 -10.06
N LEU A 70 6.78 -8.99 -10.75
CA LEU A 70 5.60 -9.80 -10.44
C LEU A 70 5.82 -11.29 -10.79
N LEU A 71 6.52 -11.56 -11.90
CA LEU A 71 6.91 -12.91 -12.35
C LEU A 71 7.99 -13.55 -11.46
N ARG A 72 8.94 -12.76 -10.92
CA ARG A 72 9.97 -13.28 -9.99
C ARG A 72 9.44 -13.68 -8.62
N ALA A 73 8.28 -13.18 -8.19
CA ALA A 73 7.66 -13.57 -6.93
C ALA A 73 6.92 -14.93 -6.99
N LEU A 74 6.88 -15.58 -8.16
CA LEU A 74 6.24 -16.89 -8.39
C LEU A 74 7.23 -18.05 -8.61
N GLN A 75 8.54 -17.81 -8.45
CA GLN A 75 9.59 -18.85 -8.36
C GLN A 75 10.04 -19.03 -6.92
#